data_AF-A0AAP2IKH4-F1
#
_entry.id   AF-A0AAP2IKH4-F1
#
_cell.length_a   1.000
_cell.length_b   1.000
_cell.length_c   1.000
_cell.angle_alpha   90.00
_cell.angle_beta   90.00
_cell.angle_gamma   90.00
#
_symmetry.space_group_name_H-M   'P 1'
#
loop_
_entity.id
_entity.type
_entity.pdbx_description
1 polymer ?
#
loop_
_entity_poly.entity_id
_entity_poly.type
_entity_poly.pdbx_seq_one_letter_code
_entity_poly.pdbx_strand_id
1 'polypeptide(L)'
;MNRQEFEELELQLQQSGLPLKSFLQQLGVSYSTYHYWRKKCSVDKNSVKQELAPISFKQAATESSLEEQVPHGVALLFPNGLRAHFGSGSEGILMEVLTQSLRGGHV
;
A
#
# COMPACT_ATOMS: atom_id res chain seq x y z
N MET A 1 5.54 3.55 25.60
CA MET A 1 5.22 3.05 24.25
C MET A 1 3.91 3.64 23.80
N ASN A 2 3.94 4.43 22.73
CA ASN A 2 2.81 4.99 22.00
C ASN A 2 2.69 4.32 20.60
N ARG A 3 1.70 4.73 19.78
CA ARG A 3 1.48 4.11 18.46
C ARG A 3 2.65 4.32 17.49
N GLN A 4 3.20 5.54 17.43
CA GLN A 4 4.31 5.87 16.55
C GLN A 4 5.60 5.15 16.96
N GLU A 5 5.88 5.07 18.26
CA GLU A 5 6.98 4.28 18.82
C GLU A 5 6.86 2.80 18.47
N PHE A 6 5.64 2.25 18.42
CA PHE A 6 5.41 0.86 17.99
C PHE A 6 5.61 0.66 16.49
N GLU A 7 5.16 1.59 15.65
CA GLU A 7 5.36 1.52 14.19
C GLU A 7 6.86 1.62 13.82
N GLU A 8 7.61 2.49 14.50
CA GLU A 8 9.06 2.58 14.35
C GLU A 8 9.77 1.30 14.83
N LEU A 9 9.32 0.74 15.97
CA LEU A 9 9.83 -0.53 16.48
C LEU A 9 9.62 -1.68 15.49
N GLU A 10 8.44 -1.77 14.85
CA GLU A 10 8.16 -2.79 13.81
C GLU A 10 9.06 -2.62 12.58
N LEU A 11 9.31 -1.37 12.15
CA LEU A 11 10.21 -1.08 11.04
C LEU A 11 11.64 -1.51 11.37
N GLN A 12 12.13 -1.15 12.55
CA GLN A 12 13.45 -1.54 13.03
C GLN A 12 13.58 -3.07 13.16
N LEU A 13 12.55 -3.76 13.65
CA LEU A 13 12.52 -5.21 13.73
C LEU A 13 12.68 -5.84 12.34
N GLN A 14 11.92 -5.36 11.35
CA GLN A 14 11.98 -5.84 9.96
C GLN A 14 13.35 -5.61 9.34
N GLN A 15 13.99 -4.47 9.62
CA GLN A 15 15.32 -4.13 9.11
C GLN A 15 16.45 -4.89 9.82
N SER A 16 16.26 -5.21 11.10
CA SER A 16 17.29 -5.86 11.92
C SER A 16 17.59 -7.30 11.49
N GLY A 17 16.61 -8.00 10.91
CA GLY A 17 16.72 -9.43 10.60
C GLY A 17 16.86 -10.33 11.84
N LEU A 18 16.71 -9.78 13.05
CA LEU A 18 16.86 -10.50 14.30
C LEU A 18 15.57 -11.21 14.71
N PRO A 19 15.66 -12.31 15.48
CA PRO A 19 14.49 -12.89 16.11
C PRO A 19 13.82 -11.88 17.06
N LEU A 20 12.49 -11.77 16.99
CA LEU A 20 11.67 -10.84 17.79
C LEU A 20 12.09 -10.77 19.26
N LYS A 21 12.31 -11.93 19.89
CA LYS A 21 12.64 -12.02 21.31
C LYS A 21 13.99 -11.37 21.63
N SER A 22 14.99 -11.58 20.78
CA SER A 22 16.32 -10.99 20.92
C SER A 22 16.29 -9.49 20.71
N PHE A 23 15.55 -9.03 19.68
CA PHE A 23 15.36 -7.62 19.38
C PHE A 23 14.66 -6.86 20.52
N LEU A 24 13.55 -7.41 21.03
CA LEU A 24 12.83 -6.82 22.17
C LEU A 24 13.69 -6.77 23.43
N GLN A 25 14.50 -7.81 23.67
CA GLN A 25 15.42 -7.84 24.80
C GLN A 25 16.51 -6.76 24.69
N GLN A 26 17.05 -6.52 23.50
CA GLN A 26 18.04 -5.45 23.25
C GLN A 26 17.46 -4.05 23.49
N LEU A 27 16.18 -3.84 23.13
CA LEU A 27 15.48 -2.57 23.33
C LEU A 27 14.91 -2.40 24.75
N GLY A 28 15.02 -3.41 25.61
CA GLY A 28 14.42 -3.39 26.94
C GLY A 28 12.88 -3.39 26.92
N VAL A 29 12.26 -3.79 25.80
CA VAL A 29 10.81 -3.85 25.64
C VAL A 29 10.31 -5.23 26.06
N SER A 30 9.34 -5.27 26.97
CA SER A 30 8.76 -6.54 27.40
C SER A 30 7.92 -7.19 26.28
N TYR A 31 7.91 -8.52 26.25
CA TYR A 31 7.15 -9.28 25.26
C TYR A 31 5.64 -8.98 25.31
N SER A 32 5.07 -8.80 26.50
CA SER A 32 3.65 -8.47 26.68
C SER A 32 3.32 -7.07 26.17
N THR A 33 4.23 -6.10 26.39
CA THR A 33 4.10 -4.73 25.85
C THR A 33 4.02 -4.76 24.32
N TYR A 34 4.94 -5.48 23.67
CA TYR A 34 4.93 -5.63 22.21
C TYR A 34 3.61 -6.25 21.70
N HIS A 35 3.17 -7.37 22.28
CA HIS A 35 1.95 -8.06 21.82
C HIS A 35 0.67 -7.27 22.08
N TYR A 36 0.61 -6.51 23.18
CA TYR A 36 -0.51 -5.59 23.43
C TYR A 36 -0.64 -4.57 22.29
N TRP A 37 0.47 -3.92 21.90
CA TRP A 37 0.46 -2.93 20.83
C TRP A 37 0.20 -3.55 19.46
N ARG A 38 0.76 -4.74 19.19
CA ARG A 38 0.47 -5.50 17.98
C ARG A 38 -1.03 -5.79 17.82
N LYS A 39 -1.69 -6.22 18.91
CA LYS A 39 -3.15 -6.43 18.92
C LYS A 39 -3.91 -5.11 18.73
N LYS A 40 -3.48 -4.05 19.41
CA LYS A 40 -4.10 -2.72 19.34
C LYS A 40 -4.04 -2.13 17.92
N CYS A 41 -2.90 -2.21 17.25
CA CYS A 41 -2.70 -1.72 15.88
C CYS A 41 -3.37 -2.64 14.82
N SER A 42 -3.56 -3.92 15.11
CA SER A 42 -4.28 -4.82 14.20
C SER A 42 -5.78 -4.47 14.09
N VAL A 43 -6.39 -3.96 15.16
CA VAL A 43 -7.79 -3.52 15.14
C VAL A 43 -7.97 -2.28 14.26
N ASP A 44 -7.01 -1.35 14.30
CA ASP A 44 -6.99 -0.15 13.43
C ASP A 44 -6.69 -0.50 11.95
N LYS A 45 -5.95 -1.58 11.67
CA LYS A 45 -5.70 -2.00 10.27
C LYS A 45 -6.93 -2.59 9.59
N ASN A 46 -7.89 -3.13 10.34
CA ASN A 46 -9.12 -3.71 9.75
C ASN A 46 -10.10 -2.66 9.21
N SER A 47 -9.94 -1.38 9.55
CA SER A 47 -10.70 -0.28 8.92
C SER A 47 -10.04 0.29 7.66
N VAL A 48 -8.75 -0.03 7.40
CA VAL A 48 -7.95 0.51 6.28
C VAL A 48 -7.42 -0.60 5.35
N LYS A 49 -8.03 -1.79 5.36
CA LYS A 49 -7.78 -2.81 4.32
C LYS A 49 -8.63 -2.54 3.07
N GLN A 50 -8.45 -1.37 2.45
CA GLN A 50 -8.47 -1.33 1.00
C GLN A 50 -7.02 -1.56 0.60
N GLU A 51 -6.65 -2.84 0.56
CA GLU A 51 -5.36 -3.28 0.03
C GLU A 51 -5.30 -2.79 -1.43
N LEU A 52 -4.62 -1.68 -1.65
CA LEU A 52 -4.32 -1.20 -2.98
C LEU A 52 -3.63 -2.35 -3.71
N ALA A 53 -4.27 -2.86 -4.76
CA ALA A 53 -3.74 -3.97 -5.52
C ALA A 53 -2.31 -3.65 -5.97
N PRO A 54 -1.34 -4.56 -5.79
CA PRO A 54 0.03 -4.31 -6.21
C PRO A 54 0.07 -4.00 -7.70
N ILE A 55 0.70 -2.89 -8.07
CA ILE A 55 0.89 -2.50 -9.47
C ILE A 55 1.85 -3.53 -10.09
N SER A 56 1.32 -4.40 -10.95
CA SER A 56 2.12 -5.35 -11.72
C SER A 56 2.60 -4.68 -13.00
N PHE A 57 3.89 -4.38 -13.08
CA PHE A 57 4.53 -3.96 -14.32
C PHE A 57 4.76 -5.20 -15.18
N LYS A 58 3.86 -5.46 -16.13
CA LYS A 58 4.15 -6.44 -17.18
C LYS A 58 5.24 -5.84 -18.07
N GLN A 59 6.34 -6.56 -18.21
CA GLN A 59 7.42 -6.23 -19.14
C GLN A 59 6.81 -6.01 -20.53
N ALA A 60 7.22 -4.92 -21.20
CA ALA A 60 6.63 -4.45 -22.46
C ALA A 60 6.34 -5.63 -23.40
N ALA A 61 5.05 -5.91 -23.59
CA ALA A 61 4.62 -6.86 -24.58
C ALA A 61 5.09 -6.30 -25.92
N THR A 62 6.05 -7.00 -26.53
CA THR A 62 6.26 -6.90 -27.97
C THR A 62 4.89 -7.03 -28.62
N GLU A 63 4.56 -6.13 -29.52
CA GLU A 63 3.30 -6.03 -30.25
C GLU A 63 2.97 -7.35 -30.96
N SER A 64 2.52 -8.37 -30.22
CA SER A 64 2.04 -9.62 -30.78
C SER A 64 0.53 -9.57 -30.66
N SER A 65 -0.09 -9.27 -31.80
CA SER A 65 -1.47 -9.59 -32.18
C SER A 65 -2.20 -10.50 -31.19
N LEU A 66 -2.84 -9.91 -30.21
CA LEU A 66 -3.93 -10.54 -29.52
C LEU A 66 -4.87 -9.41 -29.20
N GLU A 67 -6.11 -9.52 -29.66
CA GLU A 67 -7.23 -8.79 -29.10
C GLU A 67 -7.28 -9.12 -27.60
N GLU A 68 -6.40 -8.51 -26.81
CA GLU A 68 -6.49 -8.48 -25.36
C GLU A 68 -7.78 -7.72 -25.10
N GLN A 69 -8.86 -8.49 -24.93
CA GLN A 69 -10.15 -8.12 -24.38
C GLN A 69 -9.94 -6.89 -23.50
N VAL A 70 -10.22 -5.70 -24.05
CA VAL A 70 -9.98 -4.46 -23.35
C VAL A 70 -10.75 -4.60 -22.04
N PRO A 71 -10.06 -4.63 -20.87
CA PRO A 71 -10.75 -4.83 -19.62
C PRO A 71 -11.81 -3.73 -19.51
N HIS A 72 -13.08 -4.14 -19.38
CA HIS A 72 -14.18 -3.19 -19.31
C HIS A 72 -13.93 -2.29 -18.08
N GLY A 73 -13.88 -0.97 -18.29
CA GLY A 73 -13.55 0.01 -17.25
C GLY A 73 -12.77 1.23 -17.80
N VAL A 74 -12.04 1.92 -16.92
CA VAL A 74 -11.30 3.16 -17.25
C VAL A 74 -9.81 2.91 -17.28
N ALA A 75 -9.09 3.57 -18.20
CA ALA A 75 -7.64 3.55 -18.24
C ALA A 75 -7.05 4.97 -18.15
N LEU A 76 -6.01 5.14 -17.32
CA LEU A 76 -5.18 6.34 -17.31
C LEU A 76 -3.91 6.11 -18.13
N LEU A 77 -3.63 7.02 -19.06
CA LEU A 77 -2.36 7.08 -19.78
C LEU A 77 -1.49 8.19 -19.20
N PHE A 78 -0.27 7.84 -18.85
CA PHE A 78 0.74 8.79 -18.39
C PHE A 78 1.66 9.17 -19.56
N PRO A 79 2.24 10.40 -19.56
CA PRO A 79 3.13 10.86 -20.63
C PRO A 79 4.37 9.99 -20.87
N ASN A 80 4.77 9.21 -19.87
CA ASN A 80 5.90 8.26 -19.96
C ASN A 80 5.51 6.90 -20.57
N GLY A 81 4.29 6.76 -21.10
CA GLY A 81 3.80 5.52 -21.70
C GLY A 81 3.27 4.50 -20.69
N LEU A 82 3.24 4.80 -19.40
CA LEU A 82 2.56 3.93 -18.42
C LEU A 82 1.05 3.98 -18.64
N ARG A 83 0.41 2.81 -18.50
CA ARG A 83 -1.04 2.66 -18.58
C ARG A 83 -1.53 1.97 -17.31
N ALA A 84 -2.44 2.62 -16.59
CA ALA A 84 -3.11 2.04 -15.43
C ALA A 84 -4.56 1.72 -15.79
N HIS A 85 -4.98 0.47 -15.58
CA HIS A 85 -6.33 0.00 -15.84
C HIS A 85 -7.12 -0.13 -14.55
N PHE A 86 -8.36 0.36 -14.56
CA PHE A 86 -9.32 0.24 -13.48
C PHE A 86 -10.54 -0.52 -14.01
N GLY A 87 -11.06 -1.45 -13.21
CA GLY A 87 -12.22 -2.26 -13.60
C GLY A 87 -13.51 -1.45 -13.70
N SER A 88 -14.53 -2.01 -14.36
CA SER A 88 -15.85 -1.39 -14.51
C SER A 88 -16.46 -0.95 -13.18
N GLY A 89 -17.01 0.26 -13.12
CA GLY A 89 -17.61 0.83 -11.90
C GLY A 89 -16.65 1.69 -11.07
N SER A 90 -15.39 1.82 -11.48
CA SER A 90 -14.39 2.67 -10.82
C SER A 90 -14.40 4.13 -11.28
N GLU A 91 -15.22 4.50 -12.28
CA GLU A 91 -15.24 5.81 -12.94
C GLU A 91 -15.40 6.95 -11.91
N GLY A 92 -16.38 6.82 -11.02
CA GLY A 92 -16.71 7.85 -10.03
C GLY A 92 -15.59 8.07 -9.03
N ILE A 93 -15.06 6.98 -8.46
CA ILE A 93 -13.96 7.04 -7.49
C ILE A 93 -12.70 7.60 -8.13
N LEU A 94 -12.38 7.17 -9.37
CA LEU A 94 -11.22 7.67 -10.11
C LEU A 94 -11.33 9.18 -10.36
N MET A 95 -12.49 9.64 -10.82
CA MET A 95 -12.74 11.07 -11.05
C MET A 95 -12.67 11.88 -9.76
N GLU A 96 -13.16 11.34 -8.65
CA GLU A 96 -13.06 11.98 -7.34
C GLU A 96 -11.60 12.14 -6.91
N VAL A 97 -10.79 11.07 -7.00
CA VAL A 97 -9.35 11.10 -6.66
C VAL A 97 -8.59 12.11 -7.52
N LEU A 98 -8.83 12.12 -8.83
CA LEU A 98 -8.20 13.08 -9.74
C LEU A 98 -8.59 14.53 -9.38
N THR A 99 -9.88 14.77 -9.12
CA THR A 99 -10.37 16.10 -8.77
C THR A 99 -9.79 16.58 -7.44
N GLN A 100 -9.71 15.71 -6.43
CA GLN A 100 -9.09 16.05 -5.14
C GLN A 100 -7.60 16.33 -5.30
N SER A 101 -6.89 15.53 -6.09
CA SER A 101 -5.45 15.69 -6.35
C SER A 101 -5.13 17.02 -7.05
N LEU A 102 -6.03 17.48 -7.93
CA LEU A 102 -5.90 18.78 -8.62
C LEU A 102 -6.28 19.98 -7.74
N ARG A 103 -7.12 19.80 -6.72
CA ARG A 103 -7.49 20.86 -5.77
C ARG A 103 -6.37 21.23 -4.80
N GLY A 104 -5.45 20.30 -4.52
CA GLY A 104 -4.30 20.50 -3.64
C GLY A 104 -3.06 21.10 -4.32
N GLY A 105 -3.15 21.48 -5.60
CA GLY A 105 -2.03 22.04 -6.36
C GLY A 105 -1.60 23.41 -5.84
N HIS A 106 -0.61 23.43 -4.95
CA HIS A 106 0.28 24.57 -4.77
C HIS A 106 1.05 24.74 -6.09
N VAL A 107 0.69 25.77 -6.87
CA VAL A 107 1.53 26.28 -7.97
C VAL A 107 2.69 27.07 -7.37
#